data_AF-A0AAU5YZ61-F1
#
_entry.id   AF-A0AAU5YZ61-F1
#
_cell.length_a   1.000
_cell.length_b   1.000
_cell.length_c   1.000
_cell.angle_alpha   90.00
_cell.angle_beta   90.00
_cell.angle_gamma   90.00
#
_symmetry.space_group_name_H-M   'P 1'
#
loop_
_entity.id
_entity.type
_entity.pdbx_description
1 polymer ?
#
loop_
_entity_poly.entity_id
_entity_poly.type
_entity_poly.pdbx_seq_one_letter_code
_entity_poly.pdbx_strand_id
1 'polypeptide(L)' 'MVDGRRGFQQVLVIIAGDKITVAGLEGEILIEHTRPAPGVTYVGNCRPRGPRQDP' A
#
# COMPACT_ATOMS: atom_id res chain seq x y z
N MET A 1 3.43 -4.84 -3.54
CA MET A 1 2.12 -5.24 -4.10
C MET A 1 1.21 -5.52 -2.91
N VAL A 2 0.04 -4.88 -2.84
CA VAL A 2 -0.93 -5.13 -1.74
C VAL A 2 -1.83 -6.29 -2.15
N ASP A 3 -1.97 -7.31 -1.30
CA ASP A 3 -2.90 -8.42 -1.54
C ASP A 3 -4.35 -7.92 -1.42
N GLY A 4 -5.15 -8.12 -2.47
CA GLY A 4 -6.56 -7.69 -2.52
C GLY A 4 -7.47 -8.42 -1.53
N ARG A 5 -6.98 -9.50 -0.91
CA ARG A 5 -7.71 -10.25 0.13
C ARG A 5 -7.92 -9.49 1.44
N ARG A 6 -7.24 -8.35 1.64
CA ARG A 6 -7.36 -7.50 2.84
C ARG A 6 -8.26 -6.27 2.63
N GLY A 7 -9.15 -6.31 1.64
CA GLY A 7 -10.10 -5.22 1.37
C GLY A 7 -10.93 -4.88 2.62
N PHE A 8 -11.04 -3.58 2.93
CA PHE A 8 -11.78 -3.03 4.08
C PHE A 8 -11.24 -3.41 5.47
N GLN A 9 -10.07 -4.04 5.58
CA GLN A 9 -9.43 -4.30 6.86
C GLN A 9 -8.91 -3.00 7.48
N GLN A 10 -9.16 -2.79 8.78
CA GLN A 10 -8.55 -1.69 9.52
C GLN A 10 -7.06 -1.95 9.69
N VAL A 11 -6.26 -0.92 9.45
CA VAL A 11 -4.79 -0.99 9.50
C VAL A 11 -4.23 0.22 10.25
N LEU A 12 -3.10 0.04 10.89
CA LEU A 12 -2.30 1.10 11.47
C LEU A 12 -1.30 1.59 10.43
N VAL A 13 -1.37 2.88 10.09
CA VAL A 13 -0.41 3.53 9.20
C VAL A 13 0.59 4.34 10.02
N ILE A 14 1.87 4.01 9.90
CA ILE A 14 2.98 4.67 10.57
C ILE A 14 3.80 5.41 9.52
N ILE A 15 4.03 6.70 9.73
CA ILE A 15 4.88 7.53 8.88
C ILE A 15 6.11 7.95 9.71
N ALA A 16 7.29 7.48 9.30
CA ALA A 16 8.56 7.78 9.93
C ALA A 16 9.53 8.32 8.87
N GLY A 17 9.61 9.65 8.77
CA GLY A 17 10.42 10.31 7.74
C GLY A 17 9.90 10.00 6.33
N ASP A 18 10.75 9.38 5.51
CA ASP A 18 10.39 8.90 4.18
C ASP A 18 9.75 7.51 4.23
N LYS A 19 9.73 6.81 5.36
CA LYS A 19 9.20 5.45 5.44
C LYS A 19 7.72 5.44 5.84
N ILE A 20 6.94 4.67 5.10
CA ILE A 20 5.53 4.37 5.36
C ILE A 20 5.42 2.88 5.66
N THR A 21 5.00 2.55 6.88
CA THR A 21 4.72 1.17 7.28
C THR A 21 3.23 1.04 7.52
N VAL A 22 2.62 0.02 6.92
CA VAL A 22 1.23 -0.35 7.19
C VAL A 22 1.26 -1.66 7.96
N ALA A 23 0.77 -1.64 9.18
CA ALA A 23 0.64 -2.80 10.04
C ALA A 23 -0.84 -3.14 10.27
N GLY A 24 -1.14 -4.39 10.57
CA GLY A 24 -2.43 -4.76 11.13
C GLY A 24 -2.52 -4.38 12.60
N LEU A 25 -3.70 -4.58 13.17
CA LEU A 25 -3.98 -4.21 14.56
C LEU A 25 -3.32 -5.16 15.57
N GLU A 26 -2.88 -6.35 15.12
CA GLU A 26 -2.14 -7.30 15.95
C GLU A 26 -0.62 -7.08 15.85
N GLY A 27 -0.18 -6.02 15.15
CA GLY A 27 1.22 -5.64 15.04
C GLY A 27 1.97 -6.32 13.90
N GLU A 28 1.27 -7.06 13.04
CA GLU A 28 1.86 -7.68 11.86
C GLU A 28 2.11 -6.65 10.75
N ILE A 29 3.29 -6.66 10.12
CA ILE A 29 3.60 -5.72 9.04
C ILE A 29 2.96 -6.23 7.73
N LEU A 30 2.06 -5.44 7.16
CA LEU A 30 1.36 -5.76 5.92
C LEU A 30 2.09 -5.20 4.70
N ILE A 31 2.64 -3.99 4.82
CA ILE A 31 3.35 -3.27 3.76
C ILE A 31 4.45 -2.42 4.39
N GLU A 32 5.62 -2.43 3.75
CA GLU A 32 6.69 -1.48 4.00
C GLU A 32 6.99 -0.73 2.69
N HIS A 33 6.98 0.59 2.72
CA HIS A 33 7.17 1.41 1.53
C HIS A 33 7.96 2.69 1.84
N THR A 34 8.96 3.00 1.02
CA THR A 34 9.65 4.29 1.09
C THR A 34 8.98 5.28 0.16
N ARG A 35 8.60 6.43 0.72
CA ARG A 35 8.06 7.57 0.01
C ARG A 35 9.06 7.99 -1.07
N PRO A 36 8.61 8.16 -2.31
CA PRO A 36 9.49 8.63 -3.37
C PRO A 36 9.95 10.06 -3.08
N ALA A 37 11.01 10.49 -3.77
CA ALA A 37 11.58 11.82 -3.60
C ALA A 37 10.49 12.93 -3.74
N PRO A 38 10.64 14.06 -3.02
CA PRO A 38 9.70 15.18 -3.12
C PRO A 38 9.50 15.61 -4.57
N GLY A 39 8.23 15.77 -4.98
CA GLY A 39 7.85 16.10 -6.37
C GLY A 39 7.43 14.89 -7.21
N VAL A 40 7.64 13.66 -6.74
CA VAL A 40 7.10 12.45 -7.37
C VAL A 40 5.71 12.15 -6.81
N THR A 41 4.67 12.49 -7.59
CA THR A 41 3.29 12.13 -7.27
C THR A 41 2.85 10.97 -8.17
N TYR A 42 2.63 9.79 -7.59
CA TYR A 42 1.96 8.71 -8.31
C TYR A 42 0.45 8.93 -8.28
N VAL A 43 -0.07 9.60 -9.30
CA VAL A 43 -1.51 9.61 -9.55
C VAL A 43 -1.81 8.32 -10.29
N GLY A 44 -2.12 7.25 -9.54
CA GLY A 44 -2.69 6.05 -10.14
C GLY A 44 -3.88 6.49 -10.98
N ASN A 45 -3.90 6.13 -12.26
CA ASN A 45 -4.69 6.80 -13.29
C ASN A 45 -6.22 6.57 -13.18
N CYS A 46 -6.73 6.25 -11.98
CA CYS A 46 -8.09 5.80 -11.66
C CYS A 46 -8.63 4.70 -12.58
N ARG A 47 -7.77 4.06 -13.38
CA ARG A 47 -8.13 2.97 -14.25
C ARG A 47 -8.21 1.70 -13.39
N PRO A 48 -9.34 0.99 -13.42
CA PRO A 48 -9.43 -0.33 -12.80
C PRO A 48 -8.27 -1.19 -13.30
N ARG A 49 -7.63 -1.92 -12.37
CA ARG A 49 -6.64 -2.93 -12.74
C ARG A 49 -7.33 -3.88 -13.73
N GLY A 50 -6.75 -4.05 -14.93
CA GLY A 50 -7.29 -4.97 -15.93
C GLY A 50 -7.44 -6.38 -15.35
N PRO A 51 -8.33 -7.21 -15.95
CA PRO A 51 -8.56 -8.57 -15.48
C PRO A 51 -7.23 -9.31 -15.31
N ARG A 52 -7.05 -9.91 -14.13
CA ARG A 52 -5.87 -10.67 -13.78
C ARG A 52 -5.84 -11.89 -14.70
N GLN A 53 -4.90 -11.90 -15.64
CA GLN A 53 -4.55 -13.10 -16.37
C GLN A 53 -3.74 -13.97 -15.41
N ASP A 54 -4.36 -15.02 -14.89
CA ASP A 54 -3.65 -16.12 -14.24
C ASP A 54 -3.46 -17.26 -15.25
N PRO A 55 -2.35 -18.01 -15.17
CA PRO A 55 -2.11 -19.21 -15.96
C PRO A 55 -2.98 -20.40 -15.53
#